data_AF-A0AAW2V2Q6-F1
#
_entry.id   AF-A0AAW2V2Q6-F1
#
_cell.length_a   1.000
_cell.length_b   1.000
_cell.length_c   1.000
_cell.angle_alpha   90.00
_cell.angle_beta   90.00
_cell.angle_gamma   90.00
#
_symmetry.space_group_name_H-M   'P 1'
#
loop_
_entity.id
_entity.type
_entity.pdbx_description
1 polymer ?
#
loop_
_entity_poly.entity_id
_entity_poly.type
_entity_poly.pdbx_seq_one_letter_code
_entity_poly.pdbx_strand_id
1 'polypeptide(L)'
;MLSPDERSGGSAPSSIMMSDFHDAIADSALVDTGYVGSPYTRYNRRLPQHLDRILVSSCWLTVFPKLQVTHLELSQSDHRGLLVEAECTVERKVSSFRFQHMLTMHSEFLGVVHRNWQYPTMGSGMLWLQQKLTRLKHCLKEWNKIVFGNVFDRVVAAERQLK
;
A
#
# COMPACT_ATOMS: atom_id res chain seq x y z
N MET A 1 -22.07 5.36 14.97
CA MET A 1 -22.42 3.95 15.26
C MET A 1 -23.57 3.57 14.35
N LEU A 2 -23.60 2.34 13.85
CA LEU A 2 -24.66 1.84 12.98
C LEU A 2 -25.70 1.00 13.71
N SER A 3 -25.35 0.46 14.89
CA SER A 3 -26.28 -0.30 15.71
C SER A 3 -26.06 -0.02 17.21
N PRO A 4 -27.07 -0.27 18.06
CA PRO A 4 -26.91 -0.16 19.51
C PRO A 4 -25.84 -1.10 20.06
N ASP A 5 -25.66 -2.27 19.44
CA ASP A 5 -24.72 -3.33 19.89
C ASP A 5 -23.24 -2.94 19.70
N GLU A 6 -22.97 -1.92 18.88
CA GLU A 6 -21.65 -1.30 18.73
C GLU A 6 -21.19 -0.54 19.99
N ARG A 7 -22.03 -0.48 21.04
CA ARG A 7 -21.69 0.05 22.36
C ARG A 7 -22.10 -0.93 23.44
N SER A 8 -21.22 -1.16 24.42
CA SER A 8 -21.61 -1.83 25.66
C SER A 8 -21.62 -0.86 26.83
N GLY A 9 -22.68 -0.90 27.64
CA GLY A 9 -22.84 -0.05 28.82
C GLY A 9 -23.20 1.41 28.53
N GLY A 10 -23.48 2.15 29.61
CA GLY A 10 -23.94 3.54 29.54
C GLY A 10 -25.37 3.71 29.06
N SER A 11 -25.70 4.97 28.73
CA SER A 11 -27.01 5.31 28.16
C SER A 11 -27.14 4.84 26.71
N ALA A 12 -28.37 4.52 26.33
CA ALA A 12 -28.72 4.13 24.96
C ALA A 12 -28.18 5.16 23.95
N PRO A 13 -27.57 4.71 22.83
CA PRO A 13 -27.17 5.59 21.74
C PRO A 13 -28.37 6.34 21.14
N SER A 14 -28.15 7.56 20.65
CA SER A 14 -29.18 8.33 19.95
C SER A 14 -29.56 7.66 18.64
N SER A 15 -30.83 7.29 18.48
CA SER A 15 -31.36 6.70 17.25
C SER A 15 -31.21 7.62 16.04
N ILE A 16 -31.41 8.92 16.24
CA ILE A 16 -31.28 9.95 15.20
C ILE A 16 -29.85 9.96 14.66
N MET A 17 -28.85 10.06 15.54
CA MET A 17 -27.45 10.09 15.11
C MET A 17 -27.00 8.80 14.43
N MET A 18 -27.57 7.65 14.80
CA MET A 18 -27.29 6.38 14.11
C MET A 18 -27.89 6.37 12.71
N SER A 19 -29.13 6.86 12.56
CA SER A 19 -29.78 7.02 11.25
C SER A 19 -28.99 7.96 10.36
N ASP A 20 -28.65 9.16 10.85
CA ASP A 20 -27.90 10.16 10.08
C ASP A 20 -26.56 9.61 9.58
N PHE A 21 -25.88 8.82 10.42
CA PHE A 21 -24.62 8.19 10.03
C PHE A 21 -24.81 7.07 8.99
N HIS A 22 -25.86 6.25 9.14
CA HIS A 22 -26.22 5.24 8.15
C HIS A 22 -26.56 5.88 6.80
N ASP A 23 -27.34 6.97 6.81
CA ASP A 23 -27.73 7.70 5.61
C ASP A 23 -26.52 8.35 4.95
N ALA A 24 -25.59 8.94 5.72
CA ALA A 24 -24.35 9.49 5.18
C ALA A 24 -23.47 8.44 4.47
N ILE A 25 -23.44 7.19 4.97
CA ILE A 25 -22.72 6.10 4.30
C ILE A 25 -23.43 5.72 2.99
N ALA A 26 -24.75 5.60 3.02
CA ALA A 26 -25.57 5.25 1.87
C ALA A 26 -25.48 6.31 0.76
N ASP A 27 -25.62 7.59 1.12
CA ASP A 27 -25.52 8.74 0.21
C ASP A 27 -24.13 8.84 -0.43
N SER A 28 -23.09 8.41 0.28
CA SER A 28 -21.72 8.35 -0.24
C SER A 28 -21.44 7.13 -1.12
N ALA A 29 -22.43 6.24 -1.32
CA ALA A 29 -22.28 4.96 -2.02
C ALA A 29 -21.11 4.11 -1.47
N LEU A 30 -20.91 4.17 -0.15
CA LEU A 30 -19.89 3.41 0.57
C LEU A 30 -20.50 2.16 1.19
N VAL A 31 -19.67 1.16 1.37
CA VAL A 31 -20.02 -0.13 1.98
C VAL A 31 -19.10 -0.35 3.17
N ASP A 32 -19.69 -0.74 4.30
CA ASP A 32 -18.92 -1.22 5.46
C ASP A 32 -18.35 -2.60 5.16
N THR A 33 -17.03 -2.73 5.25
CA THR A 33 -16.32 -3.97 4.89
C THR A 33 -16.48 -5.08 5.92
N GLY A 34 -17.05 -4.78 7.10
CA GLY A 34 -17.01 -5.66 8.24
C GLY A 34 -15.58 -5.84 8.78
N TYR A 35 -15.41 -6.80 9.68
CA TYR A 35 -14.15 -7.03 10.38
C TYR A 35 -14.03 -8.45 10.93
N VAL A 36 -12.80 -8.84 11.26
CA VAL A 36 -12.45 -10.04 12.03
C VAL A 36 -11.82 -9.63 13.36
N GLY A 37 -12.24 -10.28 14.46
CA GLY A 37 -11.68 -10.05 15.79
C GLY A 37 -12.68 -9.40 16.76
N SER A 38 -12.16 -8.61 17.70
CA SER A 38 -12.95 -7.97 18.77
C SER A 38 -14.02 -7.03 18.19
N PRO A 39 -15.27 -7.04 18.66
CA PRO A 39 -16.33 -6.16 18.14
C PRO A 39 -16.14 -4.67 18.47
N TYR A 40 -15.25 -4.34 19.42
CA TYR A 40 -15.00 -2.96 19.85
C TYR A 40 -13.62 -2.51 19.41
N THR A 41 -13.53 -1.35 18.74
CA THR A 41 -12.28 -0.71 18.33
C THR A 41 -11.74 0.24 19.38
N ARG A 42 -12.62 0.83 20.20
CA ARG A 42 -12.24 1.64 21.35
C ARG A 42 -12.58 0.90 22.63
N TYR A 43 -11.57 0.66 23.45
CA TYR A 43 -11.72 0.02 24.75
C TYR A 43 -11.65 1.03 25.88
N ASN A 44 -12.82 1.34 26.43
CA ASN A 44 -12.95 1.90 27.75
C ASN A 44 -13.57 0.82 28.65
N ARG A 45 -12.95 0.51 29.80
CA ARG A 45 -13.37 -0.58 30.70
C ARG A 45 -14.87 -0.58 31.04
N ARG A 46 -15.52 0.59 31.05
CA ARG A 46 -16.95 0.73 31.37
C ARG A 46 -17.85 0.95 30.15
N LEU A 47 -17.24 1.28 29.01
CA LEU A 47 -17.95 1.78 27.84
C LEU A 47 -17.21 1.42 26.54
N PRO A 48 -16.99 0.13 26.23
CA PRO A 48 -16.34 -0.24 24.97
C PRO A 48 -17.25 0.09 23.79
N GLN A 49 -16.65 0.55 22.70
CA GLN A 49 -17.34 1.09 21.53
C GLN A 49 -16.68 0.64 20.22
N HIS A 50 -17.47 0.43 19.18
CA HIS A 50 -17.01 0.32 17.81
C HIS A 50 -17.14 1.70 17.14
N LEU A 51 -16.03 2.40 16.98
CA LEU A 51 -15.99 3.74 16.41
C LEU A 51 -15.24 3.81 15.07
N ASP A 52 -14.22 2.98 14.92
CA ASP A 52 -13.31 2.99 13.78
C ASP A 52 -13.78 1.90 12.80
N ARG A 53 -13.94 2.23 11.52
CA ARG A 53 -14.36 1.29 10.48
C ARG A 53 -13.72 1.63 9.16
N ILE A 54 -13.67 0.66 8.26
CA ILE A 54 -13.22 0.85 6.89
C ILE A 54 -14.44 0.85 5.99
N LEU A 55 -14.65 1.97 5.31
CA LEU A 55 -15.71 2.14 4.33
C LEU A 55 -15.07 2.20 2.95
N VAL A 56 -15.59 1.42 2.01
CA VAL A 56 -15.05 1.36 0.65
C VAL A 56 -16.15 1.51 -0.38
N SER A 57 -15.80 2.00 -1.55
CA SER A 57 -16.70 2.01 -2.70
C SER A 57 -16.83 0.61 -3.31
N SER A 58 -17.93 0.37 -4.01
CA SER A 58 -18.14 -0.87 -4.78
C SER A 58 -17.03 -1.12 -5.81
N CYS A 59 -16.50 -0.07 -6.45
CA CYS A 59 -15.39 -0.20 -7.40
C CYS A 59 -14.09 -0.67 -6.73
N TRP A 60 -13.87 -0.32 -5.45
CA TRP A 60 -12.72 -0.79 -4.70
C TRP A 60 -12.80 -2.30 -4.46
N LEU A 61 -13.98 -2.82 -4.11
CA LEU A 61 -14.21 -4.26 -3.94
C LEU A 61 -13.99 -5.06 -5.22
N THR A 62 -14.22 -4.46 -6.40
CA THR A 62 -13.89 -5.08 -7.69
C THR A 62 -12.38 -5.23 -7.90
N VAL A 63 -11.59 -4.24 -7.47
CA VAL A 63 -10.12 -4.23 -7.61
C VAL A 63 -9.46 -5.08 -6.52
N PHE A 64 -10.04 -5.11 -5.33
CA PHE A 64 -9.55 -5.82 -4.16
C PHE A 64 -10.62 -6.78 -3.61
N PRO A 65 -10.94 -7.87 -4.33
CA PRO A 65 -12.02 -8.78 -3.94
C PRO A 65 -11.72 -9.57 -2.66
N LYS A 66 -10.45 -9.68 -2.28
CA LYS A 66 -10.00 -10.26 -1.01
C LYS A 66 -9.57 -9.16 -0.05
N LEU A 67 -10.50 -8.28 0.28
CA LEU A 67 -10.33 -7.27 1.32
C LEU A 67 -10.72 -7.88 2.67
N GLN A 68 -9.83 -7.81 3.65
CA GLN A 68 -10.10 -8.21 5.01
C GLN A 68 -9.63 -7.11 5.96
N VAL A 69 -10.48 -6.80 6.94
CA VAL A 69 -10.14 -5.89 8.05
C VAL A 69 -10.06 -6.70 9.33
N THR A 70 -8.94 -6.58 10.03
CA THR A 70 -8.70 -7.28 11.29
C THR A 70 -8.51 -6.26 12.41
N HIS A 71 -9.27 -6.41 13.49
CA HIS A 71 -9.10 -5.61 14.70
C HIS A 71 -7.94 -6.17 15.50
N LEU A 72 -6.85 -5.41 15.58
CA LEU A 72 -5.65 -5.82 16.29
C LEU A 72 -5.88 -5.86 17.82
N GLU A 73 -4.96 -6.52 18.52
CA GLU A 73 -4.97 -6.54 19.98
C GLU A 73 -4.79 -5.13 20.56
N LEU A 74 -5.33 -4.93 21.76
CA LEU A 74 -5.16 -3.66 22.46
C LEU A 74 -3.68 -3.48 22.80
N SER A 75 -3.20 -2.27 22.54
CA SER A 75 -1.87 -1.84 22.96
C SER A 75 -2.01 -0.93 24.19
N GLN A 76 -1.05 -0.03 24.42
CA GLN A 76 -1.17 0.99 25.46
C GLN A 76 -2.17 2.11 25.11
N SER A 77 -2.77 2.08 23.92
CA SER A 77 -3.85 2.99 23.47
C SER A 77 -5.24 2.47 23.88
N ASP A 78 -6.18 3.39 24.12
CA ASP A 78 -7.60 3.04 24.25
C ASP A 78 -8.25 2.70 22.89
N HIS A 79 -7.54 2.88 21.78
CA HIS A 79 -7.93 2.42 20.45
C HIS A 79 -7.14 1.18 20.01
N ARG A 80 -7.83 0.26 19.35
CA ARG A 80 -7.25 -0.87 18.60
C ARG A 80 -6.84 -0.39 17.22
N GLY A 81 -5.70 -0.87 16.74
CA GLY A 81 -5.33 -0.71 15.33
C GLY A 81 -6.23 -1.54 14.43
N LEU A 82 -6.51 -1.02 13.23
CA LEU A 82 -7.17 -1.77 12.16
C LEU A 82 -6.10 -2.18 11.15
N LEU A 83 -5.94 -3.49 10.95
CA LEU A 83 -5.12 -4.04 9.87
C LEU A 83 -6.00 -4.27 8.65
N VAL A 84 -5.65 -3.66 7.52
CA VAL A 84 -6.33 -3.85 6.25
C VAL A 84 -5.44 -4.66 5.32
N GLU A 85 -5.90 -5.84 4.95
CA GLU A 85 -5.24 -6.72 3.99
C GLU A 85 -6.08 -6.75 2.72
N ALA A 86 -5.44 -6.46 1.58
CA ALA A 86 -6.12 -6.35 0.31
C ALA A 86 -5.25 -6.93 -0.81
N GLU A 87 -5.78 -7.89 -1.56
CA GLU A 87 -5.12 -8.45 -2.73
C GLU A 87 -5.64 -7.78 -4.01
N CYS A 88 -4.76 -7.06 -4.72
CA CYS A 88 -5.11 -6.40 -5.98
C CYS A 88 -5.17 -7.44 -7.11
N THR A 89 -6.29 -7.52 -7.82
CA THR A 89 -6.44 -8.36 -9.01
C THR A 89 -5.92 -7.72 -10.29
N VAL A 90 -5.71 -6.40 -10.29
CA VAL A 90 -5.12 -5.70 -11.42
C VAL A 90 -3.63 -6.00 -11.44
N GLU A 91 -3.12 -6.50 -12.57
CA GLU A 91 -1.70 -6.64 -12.80
C GLU A 91 -1.00 -5.34 -12.41
N ARG A 92 -0.06 -5.43 -11.47
CA ARG A 92 0.76 -4.27 -11.07
C ARG A 92 1.31 -3.64 -12.34
N LYS A 93 0.83 -2.45 -12.72
CA LYS A 93 1.42 -1.67 -13.80
C LYS A 93 2.91 -1.62 -13.54
N VAL A 94 3.69 -2.06 -14.53
CA VAL A 94 5.15 -2.09 -14.44
C VAL A 94 5.61 -0.72 -13.97
N SER A 95 6.18 -0.67 -12.76
CA SER A 95 6.63 0.58 -12.16
C SER A 95 7.52 1.35 -13.13
N SER A 96 7.29 2.66 -13.23
CA SER A 96 8.10 3.54 -14.05
C SER A 96 9.56 3.45 -13.59
N PHE A 97 10.48 3.43 -14.55
CA PHE A 97 11.90 3.44 -14.23
C PHE A 97 12.23 4.73 -13.47
N ARG A 98 12.78 4.59 -12.27
CA ARG A 98 13.34 5.69 -11.49
C ARG A 98 14.85 5.53 -11.49
N PHE A 99 15.55 6.56 -11.94
CA PHE A 99 17.00 6.58 -11.83
C PHE A 99 17.38 6.78 -10.36
N GLN A 100 18.19 5.87 -9.82
CA GLN A 100 18.63 5.91 -8.43
C GLN A 100 20.09 6.36 -8.38
N HIS A 101 20.40 7.31 -7.50
CA HIS A 101 21.75 7.87 -7.38
C HIS A 101 22.83 6.81 -7.08
N MET A 102 22.49 5.73 -6.36
CA MET A 102 23.43 4.64 -6.12
C MET A 102 24.00 4.01 -7.39
N LEU A 103 23.28 4.06 -8.51
CA LEU A 103 23.77 3.58 -9.80
C LEU A 103 25.05 4.32 -10.19
N THR A 104 25.13 5.65 -9.99
CA THR A 104 26.31 6.44 -10.36
C THR A 104 27.51 6.19 -9.48
N MET A 105 27.29 5.66 -8.27
CA MET A 105 28.35 5.38 -7.29
C MET A 105 29.05 4.05 -7.56
N HIS A 106 28.46 3.18 -8.39
CA HIS A 106 29.06 1.91 -8.72
C HIS A 106 30.14 2.08 -9.80
N SER A 107 31.32 1.49 -9.60
CA SER A 107 32.49 1.62 -10.48
C SER A 107 32.20 1.32 -11.95
N GLU A 108 31.42 0.27 -12.22
CA GLU A 108 31.05 -0.14 -13.58
C GLU A 108 29.98 0.73 -14.27
N PHE A 109 29.40 1.73 -13.60
CA PHE A 109 28.28 2.50 -14.14
C PHE A 109 28.58 3.14 -15.49
N LEU A 110 29.69 3.90 -15.58
CA LEU A 110 30.09 4.55 -16.81
C LEU A 110 30.42 3.53 -17.90
N GLY A 111 30.96 2.36 -17.54
CA GLY A 111 31.19 1.25 -18.46
C GLY A 111 29.89 0.71 -19.06
N VAL A 112 28.86 0.53 -18.23
CA VAL A 112 27.53 0.10 -18.70
C VAL A 112 26.91 1.12 -19.64
N VAL A 113 26.96 2.42 -19.28
CA VAL A 113 26.46 3.51 -20.14
C VAL A 113 27.21 3.53 -21.47
N HIS A 114 28.55 3.47 -21.44
CA HIS A 114 29.39 3.51 -22.62
C HIS A 114 29.07 2.34 -23.57
N ARG A 115 29.03 1.11 -23.06
CA ARG A 115 28.67 -0.08 -23.84
C ARG A 115 27.27 0.07 -24.47
N ASN A 116 26.29 0.57 -23.72
CA ASN A 116 24.95 0.82 -24.23
C ASN A 116 24.93 1.88 -25.36
N TRP A 117 25.81 2.88 -25.25
CA TRP A 117 25.92 3.97 -26.20
C TRP A 117 26.52 3.54 -27.54
N GLN A 118 27.39 2.52 -27.56
CA GLN A 118 28.02 2.02 -28.79
C GLN A 118 27.08 1.24 -29.71
N TYR A 119 25.95 0.73 -29.20
CA TYR A 119 25.02 0.01 -30.06
C TYR A 119 24.46 0.89 -31.17
N PRO A 120 24.38 0.37 -32.40
CA PRO A 120 23.83 1.09 -33.54
C PRO A 120 22.36 1.46 -33.27
N THR A 121 21.96 2.58 -33.83
CA THR A 121 20.64 3.18 -33.62
C THR A 121 20.25 3.85 -34.92
N MET A 122 19.00 3.68 -35.38
CA MET A 122 18.54 4.22 -36.67
C MET A 122 17.79 5.54 -36.48
N GLY A 123 17.91 6.43 -37.46
CA GLY A 123 17.28 7.76 -37.45
C GLY A 123 18.28 8.89 -37.23
N SER A 124 17.76 10.10 -37.02
CA SER A 124 18.57 11.32 -36.88
C SER A 124 18.06 12.22 -35.75
N GLY A 125 18.92 13.13 -35.29
CA GLY A 125 18.58 14.14 -34.30
C GLY A 125 17.98 13.57 -33.01
N MET A 126 16.78 14.04 -32.65
CA MET A 126 16.13 13.69 -31.39
C MET A 126 15.67 12.22 -31.33
N LEU A 127 15.31 11.62 -32.47
CA LEU A 127 14.89 10.22 -32.53
C LEU A 127 16.04 9.29 -32.10
N TRP A 128 17.26 9.63 -32.52
CA TRP A 128 18.47 8.91 -32.15
C TRP A 128 18.72 8.93 -30.64
N LEU A 129 18.60 10.10 -30.02
CA LEU A 129 18.75 10.26 -28.57
C LEU A 129 17.67 9.51 -27.80
N GLN A 130 16.40 9.62 -28.21
CA GLN A 130 15.28 8.95 -27.58
C GLN A 130 15.45 7.42 -27.58
N GLN A 131 15.89 6.84 -28.70
CA GLN A 131 16.16 5.40 -28.79
C GLN A 131 17.31 4.97 -27.86
N LYS A 132 18.41 5.74 -27.82
CA LYS A 132 19.52 5.45 -26.89
C LYS A 132 19.09 5.52 -25.43
N LEU A 133 18.35 6.55 -25.04
CA LEU A 133 17.86 6.71 -23.67
C LEU A 133 16.86 5.61 -23.29
N THR A 134 15.98 5.22 -24.22
CA THR A 134 15.02 4.13 -24.01
C THR A 134 15.76 2.80 -23.77
N ARG A 135 16.74 2.49 -24.62
CA ARG A 135 17.58 1.30 -24.47
C ARG A 135 18.40 1.34 -23.17
N LEU A 136 18.97 2.49 -22.82
CA LEU A 136 19.72 2.67 -21.58
C LEU A 136 18.83 2.45 -20.36
N LYS A 137 17.60 2.97 -20.36
CA LYS A 137 16.61 2.74 -19.30
C LYS A 137 16.37 1.24 -19.08
N HIS A 138 16.18 0.45 -20.15
CA HIS A 138 15.99 -1.00 -20.01
C HIS A 138 17.24 -1.69 -19.46
N CYS A 139 18.41 -1.34 -19.98
CA CYS A 139 19.70 -1.87 -19.52
C CYS A 139 19.94 -1.57 -18.04
N LEU A 140 19.75 -0.32 -17.59
CA LEU A 140 19.90 0.07 -16.20
C LEU A 140 18.87 -0.59 -15.28
N LYS A 141 17.64 -0.82 -15.77
CA LYS A 141 16.60 -1.51 -14.99
C LYS A 141 17.00 -2.95 -14.66
N GLU A 142 17.53 -3.69 -15.63
CA GLU A 142 18.01 -5.05 -15.40
C GLU A 142 19.32 -5.06 -14.61
N TRP A 143 20.25 -4.17 -14.92
CA TRP A 143 21.50 -4.04 -14.19
C TRP A 143 21.28 -3.71 -12.71
N ASN A 144 20.32 -2.84 -12.38
CA ASN A 144 19.96 -2.53 -11.00
C ASN A 144 19.50 -3.77 -10.22
N LYS A 145 18.67 -4.62 -10.84
CA LYS A 145 18.21 -5.87 -10.22
C LYS A 145 19.36 -6.84 -9.97
N ILE A 146 20.31 -6.94 -10.90
CA ILE A 146 21.42 -7.89 -10.81
C ILE A 146 22.44 -7.44 -9.76
N VAL A 147 22.80 -6.15 -9.75
CA VAL A 147 23.87 -5.62 -8.89
C VAL A 147 23.38 -5.29 -7.48
N PHE A 148 22.25 -4.58 -7.39
CA PHE A 148 21.73 -4.09 -6.12
C PHE A 148 20.62 -4.97 -5.55
N GLY A 149 19.80 -5.56 -6.41
CA GLY A 149 18.69 -6.44 -6.02
C GLY A 149 17.67 -5.72 -5.15
N ASN A 150 17.02 -6.46 -4.25
CA ASN A 150 16.17 -5.86 -3.23
C ASN A 150 17.04 -5.44 -2.03
N VAL A 151 17.28 -4.13 -1.91
CA VAL A 151 18.10 -3.57 -0.82
C VAL A 151 17.48 -3.88 0.55
N PHE A 152 16.15 -3.93 0.68
CA PHE A 152 15.49 -4.24 1.94
C PHE A 152 15.76 -5.68 2.39
N ASP A 153 15.72 -6.64 1.47
CA ASP A 153 16.03 -8.04 1.78
C ASP A 153 17.48 -8.19 2.26
N ARG A 154 18.41 -7.41 1.69
CA ARG A 154 19.82 -7.39 2.10
C ARG A 154 20.02 -6.78 3.48
N VAL A 155 19.28 -5.73 3.83
CA VAL A 155 19.30 -5.14 5.18
C VAL A 155 18.83 -6.17 6.21
N VAL A 156 17.69 -6.81 5.97
CA VAL A 156 17.16 -7.87 6.86
C VAL A 156 18.15 -9.03 6.99
N ALA A 157 18.78 -9.44 5.89
CA ALA A 157 19.79 -10.51 5.93
C ALA A 157 21.04 -10.10 6.73
N ALA A 158 21.52 -8.86 6.58
CA ALA A 158 22.66 -8.35 7.33
C ALA A 158 22.36 -8.22 8.84
N GLU A 159 21.16 -7.75 9.20
CA GLU A 159 20.71 -7.67 10.59
C GLU A 159 20.64 -9.05 11.27
N ARG A 160 20.28 -10.10 10.51
CA ARG A 160 20.28 -11.48 11.01
C ARG A 160 21.68 -12.05 11.26
N GLN A 161 22.71 -11.53 10.58
CA GLN A 161 24.11 -11.96 10.78
C GLN A 161 24.78 -11.26 11.97
N LEU A 162 24.16 -10.21 12.50
CA LEU A 162 24.63 -9.47 13.69
C LEU A 162 23.98 -9.96 15.00
N LYS A 163 23.09 -10.96 14.93
CA LYS A 163 22.52 -11.68 16.06
C LYS A 163 23.17 -13.04 16.20
#